data_AF-A0A2M7ANM0-F1
#
_entry.id   AF-A0A2M7ANM0-F1
#
_cell.length_a   1.000
_cell.length_b   1.000
_cell.length_c   1.000
_cell.angle_alpha   90.00
_cell.angle_beta   90.00
_cell.angle_gamma   90.00
#
_symmetry.space_group_name_H-M   'P 1'
#
loop_
_entity.id
_entity.type
_entity.pdbx_description
1 polymer ?
#
loop_
_entity_poly.entity_id
_entity_poly.type
_entity_poly.pdbx_seq_one_letter_code
_entity_poly.pdbx_strand_id
1 'polypeptide(L)'
;MAEILDKINCPQDLKSLSFAELGKLAREIREEIIATCAKNGGHLAASLGAVELAIALHYTFNSPKDKIIWDVGHQSYAHKLLTGRRERFSTLRKFQGISGFPKREESEHDVFGTGHGSTSLSAALGLAKARDLKGGSENVIAVIGDGALTGGMAFEALNHAGQLKTNLIVILNDNEMFISPGIGALSNYLGELRVTSTYFKARSDFKNLVEGIPRVGPKVFKAVKKVKDGLKYLVVPGIFFEELGFNYLGPIDGHNLELLRKTLDLAKKMNEPIFIHVLTKKGKGYEPAENDATKFHGISAFDPDNGEVIKKNTLPTYTEVFSQTICQLAKEDEKIIAITAAMPEGTGLSEFAKMYPERFFDVGMAEQHAVTFAAGLSTQGFKPVVAIYSTFLQRA
;
A
#
# COMPACT_ATOMS: atom_id res chain seq x y z
N MET A 1 -27.02 7.69 -20.71
CA MET A 1 -26.18 8.90 -20.72
C MET A 1 -24.75 8.45 -20.90
N ALA A 2 -23.91 9.16 -21.67
CA ALA A 2 -22.49 8.83 -21.77
C ALA A 2 -21.83 8.90 -20.38
N GLU A 3 -20.97 7.93 -20.08
CA GLU A 3 -20.23 7.89 -18.81
C GLU A 3 -19.20 9.04 -18.78
N ILE A 4 -18.80 9.48 -17.58
CA ILE A 4 -17.72 10.47 -17.44
C ILE A 4 -16.41 9.83 -17.88
N LEU A 5 -16.17 8.57 -17.51
CA LEU A 5 -14.97 7.82 -17.84
C LEU A 5 -14.72 7.75 -19.37
N ASP A 6 -15.78 7.69 -20.18
CA ASP A 6 -15.69 7.72 -21.65
C ASP A 6 -15.02 8.99 -22.20
N LYS A 7 -15.06 10.08 -21.43
CA LYS A 7 -14.50 11.38 -21.81
C LYS A 7 -13.10 11.63 -21.26
N ILE A 8 -12.57 10.73 -20.44
CA ILE A 8 -11.24 10.86 -19.83
C ILE A 8 -10.22 10.11 -20.69
N ASN A 9 -9.42 10.86 -21.45
CA ASN A 9 -8.35 10.32 -22.28
C ASN A 9 -6.96 10.64 -21.71
N CYS A 10 -6.85 11.67 -20.87
CA CYS A 10 -5.61 12.03 -20.20
C CYS A 10 -5.87 12.65 -18.81
N PRO A 11 -4.84 12.75 -17.94
CA PRO A 11 -4.99 13.36 -16.62
C PRO A 11 -5.54 14.80 -16.64
N GLN A 12 -5.32 15.54 -17.72
CA GLN A 12 -5.77 16.93 -17.86
C GLN A 12 -7.31 17.03 -17.90
N ASP A 13 -7.99 16.02 -18.43
CA ASP A 13 -9.46 15.99 -18.54
C ASP A 13 -10.14 15.96 -17.17
N LEU A 14 -9.42 15.51 -16.14
CA LEU A 14 -9.93 15.48 -14.76
C LEU A 14 -10.13 16.87 -14.18
N LYS A 15 -9.30 17.85 -14.58
CA LYS A 15 -9.19 19.14 -13.87
C LYS A 15 -10.40 20.05 -14.04
N SER A 16 -11.23 19.81 -15.07
CA SER A 16 -12.49 20.52 -15.27
C SER A 16 -13.66 19.93 -14.48
N LEU A 17 -13.50 18.76 -13.87
CA LEU A 17 -14.57 18.10 -13.14
C LEU A 17 -14.75 18.70 -11.74
N SER A 18 -16.02 18.83 -11.34
CA SER A 18 -16.42 19.10 -9.97
C SER A 18 -16.21 17.89 -9.06
N PHE A 19 -16.16 18.08 -7.74
CA PHE A 19 -16.03 16.97 -6.79
C PHE A 19 -17.18 15.95 -6.88
N ALA A 20 -18.38 16.40 -7.20
CA ALA A 20 -19.52 15.51 -7.45
C ALA A 20 -19.30 14.63 -8.69
N GLU A 21 -18.79 15.21 -9.77
CA GLU A 21 -18.41 14.47 -10.98
C GLU A 21 -17.24 13.51 -10.74
N LEU A 22 -16.24 13.91 -9.95
CA LEU A 22 -15.14 13.02 -9.55
C LEU A 22 -15.63 11.84 -8.72
N GLY A 23 -16.59 12.05 -7.82
CA GLY A 23 -17.23 10.96 -7.08
C GLY A 23 -17.98 9.99 -8.00
N LYS A 24 -18.67 10.51 -9.02
CA LYS A 24 -19.30 9.68 -10.05
C LYS A 24 -18.26 8.92 -10.89
N LEU A 25 -17.18 9.58 -11.30
CA LEU A 25 -16.07 8.96 -12.02
C LEU A 25 -15.40 7.84 -11.21
N ALA A 26 -15.23 8.02 -9.90
CA ALA A 26 -14.69 6.98 -9.03
C ALA A 26 -15.55 5.71 -9.02
N ARG A 27 -16.87 5.85 -9.13
CA ARG A 27 -17.78 4.71 -9.26
C ARG A 27 -17.65 4.02 -10.62
N GLU A 28 -17.66 4.78 -11.71
CA GLU A 28 -17.50 4.25 -13.08
C GLU A 28 -16.15 3.52 -13.26
N ILE A 29 -15.07 4.05 -12.68
CA ILE A 29 -13.74 3.38 -12.67
C ILE A 29 -13.81 2.04 -11.94
N ARG A 30 -14.52 1.94 -10.80
CA ARG A 30 -14.68 0.67 -10.09
C ARG A 30 -15.45 -0.34 -10.91
N GLU A 31 -16.55 0.08 -11.53
CA GLU A 31 -17.38 -0.76 -12.39
C GLU A 31 -16.53 -1.36 -13.54
N GLU A 32 -15.72 -0.55 -14.22
CA GLU A 32 -14.80 -1.01 -15.28
C GLU A 32 -13.72 -1.97 -14.76
N ILE A 33 -13.12 -1.67 -13.60
CA ILE A 33 -12.12 -2.54 -12.96
C ILE A 33 -12.72 -3.91 -12.62
N ILE A 34 -13.91 -3.94 -12.02
CA ILE A 34 -14.61 -5.17 -11.64
C ILE A 34 -14.96 -5.97 -12.89
N ALA A 35 -15.56 -5.34 -13.90
CA ALA A 35 -15.97 -6.00 -15.13
C ALA A 35 -14.79 -6.63 -15.89
N THR A 36 -13.66 -5.94 -15.94
CA THR A 36 -12.44 -6.47 -16.57
C THR A 36 -11.81 -7.60 -15.74
N CYS A 37 -11.69 -7.43 -14.41
CA CYS A 37 -11.11 -8.45 -13.55
C CYS A 37 -11.98 -9.72 -13.45
N ALA A 38 -13.30 -9.61 -13.54
CA ALA A 38 -14.21 -10.75 -13.57
C ALA A 38 -13.88 -11.70 -14.75
N LYS A 39 -13.50 -11.14 -15.89
CA LYS A 39 -13.12 -11.91 -17.10
C LYS A 39 -11.65 -12.35 -17.09
N ASN A 40 -10.76 -11.50 -16.59
CA ASN A 40 -9.32 -11.69 -16.78
C ASN A 40 -8.59 -12.24 -15.55
N GLY A 41 -9.20 -12.14 -14.37
CA GLY A 41 -8.49 -12.13 -13.10
C GLY A 41 -7.68 -10.84 -12.90
N GLY A 42 -7.09 -10.66 -11.72
CA GLY A 42 -6.26 -9.50 -11.42
C GLY A 42 -6.23 -9.12 -9.94
N HIS A 43 -5.53 -8.03 -9.63
CA HIS A 43 -5.44 -7.49 -8.27
C HIS A 43 -6.58 -6.53 -7.98
N LEU A 44 -7.75 -7.09 -7.67
CA LEU A 44 -8.98 -6.33 -7.57
C LEU A 44 -9.00 -5.45 -6.30
N ALA A 45 -8.85 -6.08 -5.13
CA ALA A 45 -9.11 -5.40 -3.87
C ALA A 45 -8.17 -4.20 -3.63
N ALA A 46 -6.89 -4.33 -3.98
CA ALA A 46 -5.91 -3.25 -3.86
C ALA A 46 -6.23 -2.08 -4.81
N SER A 47 -6.62 -2.39 -6.05
CA SER A 47 -6.95 -1.37 -7.05
C SER A 47 -8.23 -0.60 -6.71
N LEU A 48 -9.26 -1.27 -6.17
CA LEU A 48 -10.51 -0.63 -5.76
C LEU A 48 -10.32 0.35 -4.59
N GLY A 49 -9.44 0.02 -3.64
CA GLY A 49 -9.12 0.88 -2.50
C GLY A 49 -8.36 2.15 -2.90
N ALA A 50 -7.61 2.12 -4.00
CA ALA A 50 -6.76 3.24 -4.43
C ALA A 50 -7.42 4.19 -5.45
N VAL A 51 -8.70 4.01 -5.78
CA VAL A 51 -9.38 4.78 -6.85
C VAL A 51 -9.38 6.28 -6.56
N GLU A 52 -9.87 6.72 -5.40
CA GLU A 52 -9.90 8.14 -5.06
C GLU A 52 -8.49 8.73 -4.96
N LEU A 53 -7.52 7.96 -4.45
CA LEU A 53 -6.13 8.39 -4.38
C LEU A 53 -5.54 8.62 -5.79
N ALA A 54 -5.78 7.72 -6.73
CA ALA A 54 -5.34 7.86 -8.11
C ALA A 54 -5.98 9.08 -8.80
N ILE A 55 -7.29 9.29 -8.57
CA ILE A 55 -8.01 10.48 -9.07
C ILE A 55 -7.40 11.75 -8.47
N ALA A 56 -7.24 11.82 -7.15
CA ALA A 56 -6.73 13.01 -6.47
C ALA A 56 -5.29 13.35 -6.88
N LEU A 57 -4.45 12.33 -7.09
CA LEU A 57 -3.09 12.49 -7.62
C LEU A 57 -3.09 13.11 -9.02
N HIS A 58 -3.84 12.52 -9.96
CA HIS A 58 -3.89 13.02 -11.34
C HIS A 58 -4.66 14.34 -11.49
N TYR A 59 -5.58 14.65 -10.58
CA TYR A 59 -6.23 15.96 -10.50
C TYR A 59 -5.25 17.04 -10.00
N THR A 60 -4.34 16.68 -9.08
CA THR A 60 -3.41 17.63 -8.42
C THR A 60 -2.11 17.85 -9.17
N PHE A 61 -1.55 16.79 -9.72
CA PHE A 61 -0.24 16.76 -10.35
C PHE A 61 -0.36 16.64 -11.87
N ASN A 62 0.67 17.08 -12.57
CA ASN A 62 0.74 17.14 -14.03
C ASN A 62 1.55 15.96 -14.56
N SER A 63 1.03 14.74 -14.51
CA SER A 63 1.68 13.60 -15.17
C SER A 63 1.62 13.78 -16.70
N PRO A 64 2.70 13.54 -17.47
CA PRO A 64 3.97 12.90 -17.10
C PRO A 64 5.09 13.86 -16.66
N LYS A 65 4.85 15.18 -16.60
CA LYS A 65 5.85 16.14 -16.09
C LYS A 65 6.22 15.79 -14.64
N ASP A 66 5.22 15.75 -13.77
CA ASP A 66 5.35 15.23 -12.42
C ASP A 66 5.42 13.69 -12.45
N LYS A 67 6.27 13.12 -11.59
CA LYS A 67 6.59 11.69 -11.57
C LYS A 67 5.81 10.99 -10.47
N ILE A 68 4.98 10.02 -10.83
CA ILE A 68 4.18 9.23 -9.88
C ILE A 68 4.62 7.77 -10.00
N ILE A 69 5.13 7.21 -8.91
CA ILE A 69 5.61 5.83 -8.84
C ILE A 69 4.67 5.05 -7.91
N TRP A 70 4.12 3.94 -8.39
CA TRP A 70 3.24 3.07 -7.61
C TRP A 70 4.00 1.82 -7.15
N ASP A 71 4.30 1.68 -5.87
CA ASP A 71 5.00 0.51 -5.32
C ASP A 71 4.25 -0.79 -5.58
N VAL A 72 4.96 -1.87 -5.95
CA VAL A 72 4.42 -3.11 -6.55
C VAL A 72 3.68 -2.82 -7.87
N GLY A 73 2.72 -1.90 -7.87
CA GLY A 73 1.95 -1.45 -9.03
C GLY A 73 0.58 -2.09 -9.15
N HIS A 74 0.27 -3.08 -8.31
CA HIS A 74 -0.98 -3.83 -8.34
C HIS A 74 -2.24 -3.01 -7.97
N GLN A 75 -2.06 -1.84 -7.37
CA GLN A 75 -3.09 -0.87 -7.01
C GLN A 75 -3.28 0.25 -8.07
N SER A 76 -2.61 0.15 -9.23
CA SER A 76 -2.53 1.24 -10.23
C SER A 76 -3.55 1.15 -11.36
N TYR A 77 -4.60 0.33 -11.27
CA TYR A 77 -5.56 0.18 -12.37
C TYR A 77 -6.32 1.47 -12.69
N ALA A 78 -6.74 2.21 -11.67
CA ALA A 78 -7.31 3.54 -11.85
C ALA A 78 -6.30 4.51 -12.52
N HIS A 79 -5.02 4.44 -12.13
CA HIS A 79 -3.97 5.21 -12.81
C HIS A 79 -3.89 4.87 -14.30
N LYS A 80 -3.97 3.59 -14.70
CA LYS A 80 -3.98 3.18 -16.11
C LYS A 80 -5.19 3.72 -16.87
N LEU A 81 -6.38 3.58 -16.29
CA LEU A 81 -7.63 4.09 -16.88
C LEU A 81 -7.59 5.61 -17.12
N LEU A 82 -7.02 6.36 -16.18
CA LEU A 82 -6.91 7.82 -16.22
C LEU A 82 -5.80 8.36 -17.14
N THR A 83 -5.01 7.49 -17.75
CA THR A 83 -3.81 7.86 -18.53
C THR A 83 -3.84 7.29 -19.94
N GLY A 84 -5.02 7.34 -20.57
CA GLY A 84 -5.19 7.03 -22.00
C GLY A 84 -5.22 5.55 -22.35
N ARG A 85 -5.33 4.65 -21.36
CA ARG A 85 -5.32 3.19 -21.60
C ARG A 85 -6.68 2.51 -21.47
N ARG A 86 -7.77 3.28 -21.36
CA ARG A 86 -9.14 2.78 -21.20
C ARG A 86 -9.54 1.77 -22.29
N GLU A 87 -9.38 2.11 -23.56
CA GLU A 87 -9.79 1.23 -24.68
C GLU A 87 -9.06 -0.12 -24.69
N ARG A 88 -7.82 -0.14 -24.19
CA ARG A 88 -7.01 -1.35 -24.08
C ARG A 88 -7.19 -2.08 -22.76
N PHE A 89 -7.94 -1.51 -21.81
CA PHE A 89 -8.02 -2.03 -20.44
C PHE A 89 -8.63 -3.42 -20.36
N SER A 90 -9.56 -3.75 -21.25
CA SER A 90 -10.12 -5.10 -21.42
C SER A 90 -9.08 -6.19 -21.70
N THR A 91 -7.87 -5.83 -22.16
CA THR A 91 -6.75 -6.76 -22.42
C THR A 91 -5.83 -6.98 -21.21
N LEU A 92 -6.16 -6.40 -20.05
CA LEU A 92 -5.36 -6.48 -18.82
C LEU A 92 -4.90 -7.91 -18.50
N ARG A 93 -3.58 -8.07 -18.33
CA ARG A 93 -2.91 -9.35 -18.00
C ARG A 93 -3.12 -10.48 -19.02
N LYS A 94 -3.53 -10.15 -20.24
CA LYS A 94 -3.54 -11.10 -21.36
C LYS A 94 -2.24 -11.00 -22.16
N PHE A 95 -1.89 -12.08 -22.84
CA PHE A 95 -0.76 -12.08 -23.78
C PHE A 95 -0.95 -10.95 -24.82
N GLN A 96 0.10 -10.17 -25.06
CA GLN A 96 0.08 -8.96 -25.92
C GLN A 96 -0.86 -7.83 -25.46
N GLY A 97 -1.53 -7.98 -24.32
CA GLY A 97 -2.34 -6.95 -23.69
C GLY A 97 -1.53 -6.00 -22.80
N ILE A 98 -2.23 -5.17 -22.04
CA ILE A 98 -1.60 -4.29 -21.04
C ILE A 98 -1.17 -5.07 -19.80
N SER A 99 -0.07 -4.65 -19.19
CA SER A 99 0.50 -5.22 -17.98
C SER A 99 -0.43 -5.02 -16.77
N GLY A 100 -0.39 -5.97 -15.83
CA GLY A 100 -1.02 -5.82 -14.51
C GLY A 100 -0.31 -4.83 -13.58
N PHE A 101 0.83 -4.27 -14.01
CA PHE A 101 1.66 -3.34 -13.26
C PHE A 101 2.12 -2.18 -14.16
N PRO A 102 2.54 -1.03 -13.60
CA PRO A 102 3.21 0.02 -14.36
C PRO A 102 4.41 -0.52 -15.15
N LYS A 103 4.49 -0.17 -16.43
CA LYS A 103 5.52 -0.61 -17.35
C LYS A 103 5.96 0.56 -18.24
N ARG A 104 7.25 0.89 -18.21
CA ARG A 104 7.81 2.08 -18.89
C ARG A 104 7.56 2.08 -20.39
N GLU A 105 7.64 0.93 -21.03
CA GLU A 105 7.41 0.78 -22.47
C GLU A 105 5.92 0.83 -22.84
N GLU A 106 5.01 0.77 -21.85
CA GLU A 106 3.56 0.81 -22.06
C GLU A 106 2.99 2.23 -22.04
N SER A 107 3.54 3.13 -21.21
CA SER A 107 3.05 4.51 -21.07
C SER A 107 4.11 5.45 -20.52
N GLU A 108 4.13 6.70 -21.00
CA GLU A 108 4.96 7.78 -20.43
C GLU A 108 4.59 8.13 -18.98
N HIS A 109 3.37 7.78 -18.56
CA HIS A 109 2.89 7.95 -17.19
C HIS A 109 3.47 6.90 -16.22
N ASP A 110 4.00 5.80 -16.73
CA ASP A 110 4.64 4.71 -15.97
C ASP A 110 6.15 4.96 -15.88
N VAL A 111 6.55 6.02 -15.17
CA VAL A 111 7.93 6.54 -15.17
C VAL A 111 8.98 5.56 -14.64
N PHE A 112 8.56 4.57 -13.85
CA PHE A 112 9.37 3.48 -13.33
C PHE A 112 8.56 2.18 -13.36
N GLY A 113 9.17 1.08 -13.77
CA GLY A 113 8.51 -0.24 -13.82
C GLY A 113 8.54 -0.90 -12.45
N THR A 114 7.40 -1.45 -12.02
CA THR A 114 7.28 -2.09 -10.70
C THR A 114 6.69 -3.49 -10.82
N GLY A 115 6.92 -4.29 -9.78
CA GLY A 115 6.39 -5.65 -9.64
C GLY A 115 6.80 -6.23 -8.30
N HIS A 116 8.09 -6.13 -7.96
CA HIS A 116 8.56 -6.38 -6.59
C HIS A 116 8.22 -5.18 -5.69
N GLY A 117 7.96 -5.46 -4.41
CA GLY A 117 7.66 -4.44 -3.42
C GLY A 117 8.88 -3.67 -2.92
N SER A 118 8.58 -2.57 -2.22
CA SER A 118 9.52 -1.71 -1.49
C SER A 118 10.52 -0.96 -2.39
N THR A 119 10.25 -0.87 -3.69
CA THR A 119 11.16 -0.25 -4.67
C THR A 119 10.85 1.22 -4.93
N SER A 120 9.62 1.66 -4.67
CA SER A 120 9.14 2.97 -5.10
C SER A 120 9.89 4.13 -4.46
N LEU A 121 10.22 4.05 -3.17
CA LEU A 121 10.94 5.13 -2.48
C LEU A 121 12.36 5.29 -3.01
N SER A 122 13.11 4.19 -3.16
CA SER A 122 14.46 4.24 -3.76
C SER A 122 14.42 4.82 -5.17
N ALA A 123 13.47 4.37 -5.99
CA ALA A 123 13.30 4.87 -7.36
C ALA A 123 12.92 6.36 -7.38
N ALA A 124 11.97 6.77 -6.53
CA ALA A 124 11.53 8.15 -6.41
C ALA A 124 12.66 9.06 -5.89
N LEU A 125 13.45 8.60 -4.92
CA LEU A 125 14.60 9.36 -4.42
C LEU A 125 15.66 9.56 -5.51
N GLY A 126 15.93 8.54 -6.31
CA GLY A 126 16.81 8.64 -7.48
C GLY A 126 16.29 9.64 -8.52
N LEU A 127 14.99 9.61 -8.81
CA LEU A 127 14.34 10.55 -9.73
C LEU A 127 14.35 11.99 -9.19
N ALA A 128 14.09 12.19 -7.90
CA ALA A 128 14.15 13.49 -7.23
C ALA A 128 15.57 14.06 -7.30
N LYS A 129 16.59 13.22 -7.03
CA LYS A 129 17.98 13.66 -7.15
C LYS A 129 18.37 13.99 -8.59
N ALA A 130 17.90 13.22 -9.57
CA ALA A 130 18.14 13.49 -10.98
C ALA A 130 17.48 14.80 -11.44
N ARG A 131 16.27 15.11 -10.96
CA ARG A 131 15.63 16.42 -11.14
C ARG A 131 16.52 17.54 -10.63
N ASP A 132 16.99 17.44 -9.38
CA ASP A 132 17.78 18.49 -8.73
C ASP A 132 19.07 18.77 -9.52
N LEU A 133 19.76 17.72 -9.98
CA LEU A 133 20.97 17.83 -10.80
C LEU A 133 20.72 18.50 -12.16
N LYS A 134 19.49 18.41 -12.68
CA LYS A 134 19.07 19.05 -13.94
C LYS A 134 18.51 20.46 -13.73
N GLY A 135 18.39 20.93 -12.49
CA GLY A 135 17.69 22.18 -12.17
C GLY A 135 16.19 22.13 -12.46
N GLY A 136 15.60 20.94 -12.44
CA GLY A 136 14.16 20.73 -12.65
C GLY A 136 13.32 21.15 -11.44
N SER A 137 12.01 21.20 -11.64
CA SER A 137 11.05 21.62 -10.60
C SER A 137 9.81 20.74 -10.55
N GLU A 138 9.84 19.59 -11.22
CA GLU A 138 8.77 18.61 -11.19
C GLU A 138 8.65 17.96 -9.80
N ASN A 139 7.42 17.60 -9.45
CA ASN A 139 7.16 16.86 -8.24
C ASN A 139 7.49 15.39 -8.48
N VAL A 140 8.05 14.74 -7.47
CA VAL A 140 8.31 13.30 -7.48
C VAL A 140 7.57 12.68 -6.31
N ILE A 141 6.68 11.73 -6.64
CA ILE A 141 5.72 11.13 -5.71
C ILE A 141 5.90 9.61 -5.71
N ALA A 142 6.12 9.02 -4.53
CA ALA A 142 6.08 7.58 -4.32
C ALA A 142 4.78 7.21 -3.58
N VAL A 143 3.98 6.32 -4.15
CA VAL A 143 2.81 5.73 -3.49
C VAL A 143 3.16 4.32 -3.04
N ILE A 144 3.22 4.09 -1.73
CA ILE A 144 3.61 2.81 -1.13
C ILE A 144 2.49 2.27 -0.23
N GLY A 145 2.26 0.95 -0.28
CA GLY A 145 1.35 0.30 0.67
C GLY A 145 2.03 0.04 2.03
N ASP A 146 1.24 -0.05 3.08
CA ASP A 146 1.65 -0.44 4.43
C ASP A 146 2.49 -1.73 4.47
N GLY A 147 2.07 -2.78 3.76
CA GLY A 147 2.86 -4.01 3.66
C GLY A 147 4.23 -3.80 2.99
N ALA A 148 4.29 -3.05 1.89
CA ALA A 148 5.53 -2.78 1.18
C ALA A 148 6.48 -1.86 1.96
N LEU A 149 5.96 -1.02 2.85
CA LEU A 149 6.76 -0.17 3.73
C LEU A 149 7.60 -0.99 4.73
N THR A 150 7.18 -2.23 5.03
CA THR A 150 7.91 -3.12 5.95
C THR A 150 9.21 -3.69 5.36
N GLY A 151 9.41 -3.62 4.04
CA GLY A 151 10.61 -4.17 3.41
C GLY A 151 11.85 -3.32 3.68
N GLY A 152 12.99 -3.98 3.86
CA GLY A 152 14.25 -3.32 4.25
C GLY A 152 14.65 -2.17 3.33
N MET A 153 14.48 -2.35 2.00
CA MET A 153 14.78 -1.32 1.01
C MET A 153 13.94 -0.04 1.20
N ALA A 154 12.70 -0.14 1.66
CA ALA A 154 11.87 1.03 1.94
C ALA A 154 12.45 1.83 3.12
N PHE A 155 12.89 1.16 4.19
CA PHE A 155 13.55 1.83 5.32
C PHE A 155 14.89 2.46 4.94
N GLU A 156 15.71 1.74 4.18
CA GLU A 156 16.98 2.26 3.65
C GLU A 156 16.74 3.55 2.84
N ALA A 157 15.71 3.55 2.00
CA ALA A 157 15.33 4.73 1.20
C ALA A 157 14.80 5.88 2.05
N LEU A 158 13.96 5.62 3.06
CA LEU A 158 13.47 6.65 3.99
C LEU A 158 14.64 7.32 4.73
N ASN A 159 15.56 6.52 5.28
CA ASN A 159 16.73 7.02 5.98
C ASN A 159 17.61 7.88 5.06
N HIS A 160 17.84 7.43 3.82
CA HIS A 160 18.61 8.20 2.85
C HIS A 160 17.89 9.49 2.41
N ALA A 161 16.56 9.46 2.26
CA ALA A 161 15.77 10.64 1.93
C ALA A 161 15.90 11.74 3.01
N GLY A 162 15.87 11.35 4.29
CA GLY A 162 16.12 12.25 5.42
C GLY A 162 17.49 12.92 5.39
N GLN A 163 18.52 12.20 4.94
CA GLN A 163 19.85 12.75 4.73
C GLN A 163 19.90 13.75 3.56
N LEU A 164 19.29 13.40 2.42
CA LEU A 164 19.34 14.23 1.22
C LEU A 164 18.47 15.48 1.31
N LYS A 165 17.38 15.43 2.09
CA LYS A 165 16.38 16.51 2.24
C LYS A 165 15.88 17.08 0.90
N THR A 166 15.85 16.25 -0.13
CA THR A 166 15.35 16.62 -1.46
C THR A 166 13.82 16.65 -1.47
N ASN A 167 13.23 17.52 -2.30
CA ASN A 167 11.78 17.60 -2.44
C ASN A 167 11.21 16.26 -2.99
N LEU A 168 10.57 15.50 -2.11
CA LEU A 168 10.02 14.17 -2.38
C LEU A 168 8.71 14.02 -1.58
N ILE A 169 7.66 13.56 -2.24
CA ILE A 169 6.39 13.27 -1.58
C ILE A 169 6.23 11.75 -1.49
N VAL A 170 6.16 11.23 -0.28
CA VAL A 170 5.82 9.83 -0.02
C VAL A 170 4.37 9.78 0.44
N ILE A 171 3.57 8.92 -0.18
CA ILE A 171 2.19 8.66 0.20
C ILE A 171 2.10 7.21 0.65
N LEU A 172 1.85 7.03 1.93
CA LEU A 172 1.49 5.74 2.50
C LEU A 172 -0.01 5.49 2.28
N ASN A 173 -0.33 4.47 1.50
CA ASN A 173 -1.66 3.91 1.35
C ASN A 173 -1.87 2.78 2.38
N ASP A 174 -2.24 3.15 3.61
CA ASP A 174 -2.54 2.21 4.69
C ASP A 174 -3.97 1.69 4.53
N ASN A 175 -4.10 0.39 4.26
CA ASN A 175 -5.38 -0.28 4.06
C ASN A 175 -5.64 -1.37 5.12
N GLU A 176 -4.89 -1.33 6.23
CA GLU A 176 -5.08 -2.15 7.43
C GLU A 176 -4.88 -3.67 7.25
N MET A 177 -4.49 -4.11 6.05
CA MET A 177 -4.33 -5.54 5.72
C MET A 177 -2.88 -5.97 5.87
N PHE A 178 -2.47 -6.22 7.11
CA PHE A 178 -1.39 -7.18 7.37
C PHE A 178 -2.00 -8.57 7.26
N ILE A 179 -1.46 -9.41 6.36
CA ILE A 179 -1.97 -10.76 6.08
C ILE A 179 -2.04 -11.63 7.35
N SER A 180 -1.31 -11.26 8.42
CA SER A 180 -1.56 -11.77 9.77
C SER A 180 -1.43 -10.66 10.83
N PRO A 181 -2.25 -10.67 11.90
CA PRO A 181 -2.08 -9.78 13.05
C PRO A 181 -0.67 -9.95 13.64
N GLY A 182 0.04 -8.85 13.88
CA GLY A 182 1.33 -8.86 14.59
C GLY A 182 2.60 -8.93 13.74
N ILE A 183 2.52 -8.81 12.41
CA ILE A 183 3.73 -8.77 11.56
C ILE A 183 4.40 -7.40 11.67
N GLY A 184 5.47 -7.31 12.47
CA GLY A 184 6.39 -6.18 12.50
C GLY A 184 5.97 -5.01 13.40
N ALA A 185 6.94 -4.41 14.09
CA ALA A 185 6.71 -3.31 15.03
C ALA A 185 6.17 -2.03 14.35
N LEU A 186 6.56 -1.78 13.09
CA LEU A 186 6.05 -0.63 12.33
C LEU A 186 4.54 -0.76 12.06
N SER A 187 4.07 -1.96 11.76
CA SER A 187 2.65 -2.25 11.53
C SER A 187 1.81 -1.97 12.78
N ASN A 188 2.33 -2.34 13.96
CA ASN A 188 1.71 -2.01 15.25
C ASN A 188 1.68 -0.49 15.48
N TYR A 189 2.78 0.21 15.20
CA TYR A 189 2.85 1.67 15.28
C TYR A 189 1.82 2.35 14.37
N LEU A 190 1.71 1.92 13.10
CA LEU A 190 0.68 2.42 12.18
C LEU A 190 -0.74 2.14 12.72
N GLY A 191 -0.96 0.96 13.32
CA GLY A 191 -2.19 0.63 14.04
C GLY A 191 -2.54 1.61 15.18
N GLU A 192 -1.56 1.97 16.01
CA GLU A 192 -1.74 2.95 17.09
C GLU A 192 -2.06 4.36 16.54
N LEU A 193 -1.44 4.77 15.43
CA LEU A 193 -1.75 6.03 14.75
C LEU A 193 -3.20 6.10 14.27
N ARG A 194 -3.74 4.98 13.78
CA ARG A 194 -5.14 4.88 13.35
C ARG A 194 -6.10 5.08 14.52
N VAL A 195 -5.88 4.38 15.63
CA VAL A 195 -6.72 4.48 16.83
C VAL A 195 -6.67 5.88 17.43
N THR A 196 -5.47 6.45 17.57
CA THR A 196 -5.30 7.80 18.12
C THR A 196 -5.98 8.85 17.25
N SER A 197 -5.90 8.77 15.92
CA SER A 197 -6.60 9.71 15.02
C SER A 197 -8.13 9.68 15.18
N THR A 198 -8.70 8.49 15.40
CA THR A 198 -10.13 8.29 15.69
C THR A 198 -10.51 8.85 17.06
N TYR A 199 -9.63 8.64 18.05
CA TYR A 199 -9.79 9.19 19.41
C TYR A 199 -9.71 10.71 19.43
N PHE A 200 -8.81 11.32 18.64
CA PHE A 200 -8.70 12.78 18.52
C PHE A 200 -9.86 13.41 17.75
N LYS A 201 -10.47 12.74 16.76
CA LYS A 201 -11.74 13.17 16.15
C LYS A 201 -12.86 13.25 17.21
N ALA A 202 -13.06 12.18 17.98
CA ALA A 202 -14.04 12.15 19.06
C ALA A 202 -13.75 13.20 20.15
N ARG A 203 -12.47 13.49 20.43
CA ARG A 203 -12.06 14.49 21.41
C ARG A 203 -12.12 15.93 20.89
N SER A 204 -12.01 16.16 19.58
CA SER A 204 -12.21 17.48 18.96
C SER A 204 -13.68 17.92 19.05
N ASP A 205 -14.61 16.97 18.91
CA ASP A 205 -16.04 17.23 19.15
C ASP A 205 -16.30 17.54 20.64
N PHE A 206 -15.57 16.87 21.53
CA PHE A 206 -15.60 17.18 22.97
C PHE A 206 -14.89 18.51 23.31
N LYS A 207 -13.88 18.92 22.55
CA LYS A 207 -13.15 20.18 22.71
C LYS A 207 -14.04 21.36 22.37
N ASN A 208 -14.88 21.25 21.35
CA ASN A 208 -15.92 22.22 21.03
C ASN A 208 -17.00 22.31 22.14
N LEU A 209 -17.26 21.21 22.86
CA LEU A 209 -18.15 21.19 24.02
C LEU A 209 -17.52 21.85 25.28
N VAL A 210 -16.21 21.70 25.47
CA VAL A 210 -15.45 22.20 26.62
C VAL A 210 -14.94 23.64 26.44
N GLU A 211 -14.70 24.09 25.20
CA GLU A 211 -14.40 25.50 24.88
C GLU A 211 -15.60 26.43 25.17
N GLY A 212 -16.80 25.88 25.31
CA GLY A 212 -17.98 26.56 25.86
C GLY A 212 -17.97 26.74 27.40
N ILE A 213 -16.99 26.20 28.12
CA ILE A 213 -16.88 26.28 29.59
C ILE A 213 -15.76 27.25 29.98
N PRO A 214 -16.08 28.47 30.47
CA PRO A 214 -15.08 29.43 30.91
C PRO A 214 -14.24 28.87 32.07
N ARG A 215 -12.91 29.12 32.04
CA ARG A 215 -11.86 28.81 33.07
C ARG A 215 -11.11 27.47 33.00
N VAL A 216 -11.38 26.57 32.05
CA VAL A 216 -10.66 25.27 31.96
C VAL A 216 -9.55 25.25 30.89
N GLY A 217 -9.65 26.06 29.84
CA GLY A 217 -8.73 26.07 28.69
C GLY A 217 -7.22 26.22 28.99
N PRO A 218 -6.78 27.13 29.87
CA PRO A 218 -5.35 27.36 30.11
C PRO A 218 -4.63 26.21 30.86
N LYS A 219 -5.36 25.37 31.60
CA LYS A 219 -4.78 24.28 32.41
C LYS A 219 -4.53 23.02 31.58
N VAL A 220 -5.35 22.76 30.57
CA VAL A 220 -5.20 21.60 29.67
C VAL A 220 -3.97 21.76 28.77
N PHE A 221 -3.69 22.97 28.29
CA PHE A 221 -2.54 23.26 27.43
C PHE A 221 -1.18 23.08 28.14
N LYS A 222 -1.12 23.30 29.46
CA LYS A 222 0.09 23.04 30.27
C LYS A 222 0.31 21.55 30.60
N ALA A 223 -0.72 20.72 30.57
CA ALA A 223 -0.60 19.28 30.86
C ALA A 223 0.08 18.51 29.72
N VAL A 224 -0.17 18.88 28.46
CA VAL A 224 0.49 18.32 27.27
C VAL A 224 2.00 18.60 27.28
N LYS A 225 2.39 19.79 27.77
CA LYS A 225 3.81 20.20 27.88
C LYS A 225 4.59 19.47 28.99
N LYS A 226 3.89 18.72 29.85
CA LYS A 226 4.45 18.00 31.01
C LYS A 226 4.68 16.50 30.77
N VAL A 227 4.47 16.03 29.55
CA VAL A 227 4.82 14.68 29.13
C VAL A 227 6.35 14.61 28.99
N LYS A 228 7.02 13.77 29.81
CA LYS A 228 8.47 13.50 29.74
C LYS A 228 8.88 13.18 28.30
N ASP A 229 10.10 13.52 27.90
CA ASP A 229 10.58 13.34 26.52
C ASP A 229 10.41 11.91 25.98
N GLY A 230 10.53 10.88 26.82
CA GLY A 230 10.27 9.49 26.44
C GLY A 230 8.79 9.12 26.16
N LEU A 231 7.83 9.87 26.71
CA LEU A 231 6.40 9.67 26.46
C LEU A 231 5.88 10.50 25.28
N LYS A 232 6.63 11.51 24.80
CA LYS A 232 6.26 12.25 23.57
C LYS A 232 6.20 11.34 22.35
N TYR A 233 7.10 10.35 22.28
CA TYR A 233 7.16 9.36 21.20
C TYR A 233 5.90 8.49 21.07
N LEU A 234 5.12 8.33 22.14
CA LEU A 234 3.87 7.55 22.15
C LEU A 234 2.62 8.41 21.88
N VAL A 235 2.75 9.74 21.88
CA VAL A 235 1.59 10.66 21.93
C VAL A 235 1.53 11.60 20.71
N VAL A 236 2.63 11.78 19.97
CA VAL A 236 2.67 12.60 18.75
C VAL A 236 2.57 11.70 17.51
N PRO A 237 1.44 11.75 16.77
CA PRO A 237 1.31 11.01 15.53
C PRO A 237 2.40 11.38 14.53
N GLY A 238 3.08 10.39 13.95
CA GLY A 238 4.04 10.61 12.86
C GLY A 238 5.48 10.91 13.26
N ILE A 239 5.80 11.00 14.55
CA ILE A 239 7.16 11.34 15.04
C ILE A 239 8.26 10.44 14.46
N PHE A 240 7.97 9.16 14.19
CA PHE A 240 8.92 8.26 13.56
C PHE A 240 9.39 8.78 12.19
N PHE A 241 8.46 9.27 11.37
CA PHE A 241 8.77 9.82 10.05
C PHE A 241 9.40 11.21 10.15
N GLU A 242 9.05 12.00 11.16
CA GLU A 242 9.68 13.29 11.45
C GLU A 242 11.16 13.15 11.83
N GLU A 243 11.51 12.16 12.66
CA GLU A 243 12.90 11.85 13.00
C GLU A 243 13.69 11.34 11.78
N LEU A 244 13.02 10.72 10.81
CA LEU A 244 13.59 10.38 9.50
C LEU A 244 13.65 11.57 8.53
N GLY A 245 13.34 12.79 8.98
CA GLY A 245 13.50 14.03 8.21
C GLY A 245 12.34 14.38 7.28
N PHE A 246 11.15 13.80 7.48
CA PHE A 246 9.95 14.12 6.72
C PHE A 246 8.98 15.01 7.51
N ASN A 247 8.29 15.92 6.84
CA ASN A 247 7.08 16.50 7.43
C ASN A 247 5.91 15.54 7.25
N TYR A 248 5.33 15.12 8.37
CA TYR A 248 4.27 14.13 8.39
C TYR A 248 2.88 14.78 8.30
N LEU A 249 2.05 14.34 7.35
CA LEU A 249 0.68 14.79 7.14
C LEU A 249 -0.28 13.60 7.23
N GLY A 250 -1.03 13.49 8.32
CA GLY A 250 -2.11 12.51 8.46
C GLY A 250 -2.23 11.88 9.85
N PRO A 251 -2.88 10.71 9.97
CA PRO A 251 -3.57 9.99 8.89
C PRO A 251 -4.82 10.75 8.40
N ILE A 252 -5.12 10.67 7.10
CA ILE A 252 -6.33 11.25 6.47
C ILE A 252 -7.18 10.19 5.78
N ASP A 253 -8.49 10.46 5.62
CA ASP A 253 -9.41 9.58 4.90
C ASP A 253 -9.11 9.62 3.39
N GLY A 254 -8.65 8.48 2.85
CA GLY A 254 -8.30 8.27 1.46
C GLY A 254 -9.47 8.08 0.51
N HIS A 255 -10.71 8.07 1.02
CA HIS A 255 -11.91 8.10 0.18
C HIS A 255 -12.59 9.46 0.17
N ASN A 256 -12.01 10.46 0.85
CA ASN A 256 -12.46 11.84 0.82
C ASN A 256 -11.63 12.65 -0.18
N LEU A 257 -12.15 12.80 -1.41
CA LEU A 257 -11.48 13.51 -2.51
C LEU A 257 -11.13 14.97 -2.18
N GLU A 258 -11.98 15.67 -1.42
CA GLU A 258 -11.69 17.06 -1.02
C GLU A 258 -10.52 17.14 -0.03
N LEU A 259 -10.50 16.25 0.96
CA LEU A 259 -9.43 16.20 1.96
C LEU A 259 -8.10 15.77 1.32
N LEU A 260 -8.13 14.77 0.45
CA LEU A 260 -6.99 14.36 -0.36
C LEU A 260 -6.48 15.55 -1.18
N ARG A 261 -7.35 16.22 -1.93
CA ARG A 261 -6.97 17.38 -2.76
C ARG A 261 -6.30 18.48 -1.94
N LYS A 262 -6.91 18.88 -0.82
CA LYS A 262 -6.35 19.91 0.09
C LYS A 262 -4.97 19.52 0.61
N THR A 263 -4.79 18.25 1.00
CA THR A 263 -3.52 17.75 1.55
C THR A 263 -2.44 17.67 0.48
N LEU A 264 -2.77 17.19 -0.72
CA LEU A 264 -1.83 17.12 -1.84
C LEU A 264 -1.44 18.53 -2.34
N ASP A 265 -2.36 19.50 -2.36
CA ASP A 265 -2.06 20.89 -2.67
C ASP A 265 -1.12 21.54 -1.66
N LEU A 266 -1.26 21.20 -0.38
CA LEU A 266 -0.35 21.65 0.67
C LEU A 266 1.04 21.06 0.43
N ALA A 267 1.14 19.74 0.29
CA ALA A 267 2.41 19.03 0.08
C ALA A 267 3.17 19.56 -1.16
N LYS A 268 2.44 19.81 -2.27
CA LYS A 268 2.99 20.35 -3.52
C LYS A 268 3.69 21.71 -3.35
N LYS A 269 3.36 22.48 -2.31
CA LYS A 269 3.94 23.82 -2.06
C LYS A 269 5.13 23.82 -1.10
N MET A 270 5.37 22.73 -0.37
CA MET A 270 6.30 22.70 0.76
C MET A 270 7.78 22.52 0.34
N ASN A 271 8.07 22.07 -0.89
CA ASN A 271 9.43 21.95 -1.46
C ASN A 271 10.46 21.23 -0.54
N GLU A 272 10.01 20.25 0.22
CA GLU A 272 10.78 19.50 1.22
C GLU A 272 10.28 18.05 1.27
N PRO A 273 10.96 17.11 1.96
CA PRO A 273 10.45 15.74 2.10
C PRO A 273 9.11 15.72 2.88
N ILE A 274 8.05 15.23 2.24
CA ILE A 274 6.71 15.10 2.83
C ILE A 274 6.33 13.63 2.92
N PHE A 275 5.76 13.23 4.05
CA PHE A 275 5.17 11.91 4.23
C PHE A 275 3.67 12.05 4.52
N ILE A 276 2.82 11.64 3.58
CA ILE A 276 1.35 11.70 3.70
C ILE A 276 0.83 10.31 4.05
N HIS A 277 0.14 10.20 5.18
CA HIS A 277 -0.49 8.96 5.61
C HIS A 277 -1.97 8.96 5.22
N VAL A 278 -2.35 8.09 4.29
CA VAL A 278 -3.70 7.97 3.74
C VAL A 278 -4.30 6.62 4.14
N LEU A 279 -5.46 6.67 4.78
CA LEU A 279 -6.23 5.49 5.17
C LEU A 279 -7.21 5.10 4.06
N THR A 280 -7.14 3.88 3.54
CA THR A 280 -8.09 3.35 2.55
C THR A 280 -8.71 2.04 3.01
N LYS A 281 -9.75 1.60 2.30
CA LYS A 281 -10.39 0.31 2.48
C LYS A 281 -10.08 -0.57 1.28
N LYS A 282 -9.41 -1.70 1.48
CA LYS A 282 -9.19 -2.69 0.43
C LYS A 282 -10.54 -3.25 -0.04
N GLY A 283 -10.73 -3.39 -1.35
CA GLY A 283 -11.99 -3.84 -1.95
C GLY A 283 -13.09 -2.78 -2.04
N LYS A 284 -12.82 -1.51 -1.68
CA LYS A 284 -13.82 -0.45 -1.57
C LYS A 284 -14.81 -0.44 -2.74
N GLY A 285 -16.11 -0.51 -2.42
CA GLY A 285 -17.20 -0.42 -3.40
C GLY A 285 -17.57 -1.75 -4.06
N TYR A 286 -16.96 -2.86 -3.65
CA TYR A 286 -17.36 -4.20 -4.08
C TYR A 286 -17.43 -5.13 -2.85
N GLU A 287 -18.64 -5.37 -2.37
CA GLU A 287 -18.90 -6.06 -1.09
C GLU A 287 -18.16 -7.41 -0.96
N PRO A 288 -18.11 -8.30 -1.98
CA PRO A 288 -17.33 -9.53 -1.89
C PRO A 288 -15.84 -9.29 -1.59
N ALA A 289 -15.24 -8.25 -2.17
CA ALA A 289 -13.84 -7.89 -1.93
C ALA A 289 -13.63 -7.11 -0.64
N GLU A 290 -14.64 -6.40 -0.13
CA GLU A 290 -14.57 -5.76 1.19
C GLU A 290 -14.62 -6.80 2.32
N ASN A 291 -15.34 -7.90 2.11
CA ASN A 291 -15.51 -8.98 3.10
C ASN A 291 -14.35 -9.99 3.07
N ASP A 292 -13.74 -10.24 1.91
CA ASP A 292 -12.60 -11.16 1.76
C ASP A 292 -11.49 -10.56 0.88
N ALA A 293 -10.86 -9.50 1.38
CA ALA A 293 -9.82 -8.80 0.63
C ALA A 293 -8.57 -9.65 0.35
N THR A 294 -8.38 -10.77 1.05
CA THR A 294 -7.31 -11.75 0.79
C THR A 294 -7.60 -12.55 -0.48
N LYS A 295 -8.79 -13.13 -0.62
CA LYS A 295 -9.23 -13.81 -1.85
C LYS A 295 -9.14 -12.89 -3.07
N PHE A 296 -9.53 -11.63 -2.90
CA PHE A 296 -9.55 -10.63 -3.97
C PHE A 296 -8.23 -9.85 -4.14
N HIS A 297 -7.17 -10.19 -3.39
CA HIS A 297 -5.85 -9.58 -3.59
C HIS A 297 -5.27 -9.95 -4.95
N GLY A 298 -5.46 -11.20 -5.39
CA GLY A 298 -5.07 -11.71 -6.71
C GLY A 298 -6.01 -12.84 -7.13
N ILE A 299 -7.16 -12.48 -7.71
CA ILE A 299 -8.21 -13.44 -8.04
C ILE A 299 -8.11 -13.92 -9.50
N SER A 300 -8.51 -15.16 -9.75
CA SER A 300 -8.77 -15.68 -11.11
C SER A 300 -10.10 -15.15 -11.65
N ALA A 301 -10.48 -15.49 -12.90
CA ALA A 301 -11.79 -15.11 -13.43
C ALA A 301 -12.93 -15.59 -12.50
N PHE A 302 -13.87 -14.69 -12.22
CA PHE A 302 -14.90 -14.86 -11.20
C PHE A 302 -16.25 -14.30 -11.67
N ASP A 303 -17.33 -14.77 -11.05
CA ASP A 303 -18.67 -14.23 -11.24
C ASP A 303 -18.81 -12.90 -10.49
N PRO A 304 -19.07 -11.77 -11.18
CA PRO A 304 -19.12 -10.45 -10.56
C PRO A 304 -20.24 -10.30 -9.53
N ASP A 305 -21.31 -11.10 -9.59
CA ASP A 305 -22.46 -10.93 -8.69
C ASP A 305 -22.20 -11.53 -7.30
N ASN A 306 -21.46 -12.63 -7.23
CA ASN A 306 -21.22 -13.37 -5.98
C ASN A 306 -19.74 -13.53 -5.60
N GLY A 307 -18.81 -13.23 -6.52
CA GLY A 307 -17.38 -13.30 -6.24
C GLY A 307 -16.77 -14.71 -6.31
N GLU A 308 -17.48 -15.70 -6.86
CA GLU A 308 -17.01 -17.08 -6.96
C GLU A 308 -16.17 -17.33 -8.21
N VAL A 309 -15.08 -18.09 -8.05
CA VAL A 309 -14.15 -18.40 -9.15
C VAL A 309 -14.78 -19.43 -10.09
N ILE A 310 -14.77 -19.13 -11.40
CA ILE A 310 -15.50 -19.89 -12.43
C ILE A 310 -14.89 -21.29 -12.66
N LYS A 311 -13.57 -21.45 -12.48
CA LYS A 311 -12.88 -22.74 -12.67
C LYS A 311 -12.12 -23.14 -11.41
N LYS A 312 -12.46 -24.31 -10.86
CA LYS A 312 -11.70 -24.97 -9.80
C LYS A 312 -10.73 -25.97 -10.42
N ASN A 313 -9.47 -25.93 -10.01
CA ASN A 313 -8.50 -26.96 -10.39
C ASN A 313 -8.84 -28.26 -9.64
N THR A 314 -8.80 -29.39 -10.34
CA THR A 314 -9.13 -30.71 -9.76
C THR A 314 -7.91 -31.48 -9.29
N LEU A 315 -6.71 -31.09 -9.73
CA LEU A 315 -5.45 -31.68 -9.32
C LEU A 315 -4.79 -30.86 -8.22
N PRO A 316 -4.08 -31.50 -7.27
CA PRO A 316 -3.34 -30.78 -6.25
C PRO A 316 -2.23 -29.95 -6.89
N THR A 317 -2.09 -28.73 -6.42
CA THR A 317 -1.00 -27.81 -6.74
C THR A 317 0.29 -28.25 -6.04
N TYR A 318 1.45 -27.84 -6.56
CA TYR A 318 2.74 -28.05 -5.89
C TYR A 318 2.75 -27.46 -4.47
N THR A 319 2.08 -26.31 -4.28
CA THR A 319 1.92 -25.66 -2.98
C THR A 319 1.16 -26.53 -1.98
N GLU A 320 0.07 -27.18 -2.40
CA GLU A 320 -0.70 -28.10 -1.55
C GLU A 320 0.12 -29.34 -1.15
N VAL A 321 0.85 -29.93 -2.10
CA VAL A 321 1.72 -31.08 -1.82
C VAL A 321 2.85 -30.69 -0.84
N PHE A 322 3.49 -29.53 -1.05
CA PHE A 322 4.49 -28.99 -0.13
C PHE A 322 3.92 -28.78 1.27
N SER A 323 2.74 -28.13 1.36
CA SER A 323 2.04 -27.84 2.62
C SER A 323 1.78 -29.10 3.45
N GLN A 324 1.21 -30.13 2.81
CA GLN A 324 0.92 -31.41 3.46
C GLN A 324 2.20 -32.09 3.94
N THR A 325 3.25 -32.06 3.11
CA THR A 325 4.53 -32.71 3.41
C THR A 325 5.25 -32.05 4.59
N ILE A 326 5.36 -30.72 4.60
CA ILE A 326 6.06 -30.01 5.68
C ILE A 326 5.34 -30.16 7.02
N CYS A 327 4.00 -30.14 7.04
CA CYS A 327 3.23 -30.40 8.25
C CYS A 327 3.44 -31.83 8.76
N GLN A 328 3.45 -32.83 7.88
CA GLN A 328 3.73 -34.22 8.27
C GLN A 328 5.13 -34.37 8.87
N LEU A 329 6.15 -33.81 8.22
CA LEU A 329 7.53 -33.88 8.70
C LEU A 329 7.69 -33.16 10.05
N ALA A 330 7.06 -32.00 10.22
CA ALA A 330 7.15 -31.23 11.46
C ALA A 330 6.42 -31.89 12.63
N LYS A 331 5.50 -32.84 12.38
CA LYS A 331 4.93 -33.69 13.42
C LYS A 331 5.96 -34.64 14.03
N GLU A 332 6.91 -35.10 13.22
CA GLU A 332 7.92 -36.09 13.60
C GLU A 332 9.24 -35.45 14.06
N ASP A 333 9.51 -34.21 13.64
CA ASP A 333 10.71 -33.47 13.98
C ASP A 333 10.40 -32.05 14.48
N GLU A 334 10.58 -31.86 15.79
CA GLU A 334 10.38 -30.57 16.46
C GLU A 334 11.37 -29.49 16.01
N LYS A 335 12.48 -29.87 15.36
CA LYS A 335 13.49 -28.92 14.86
C LYS A 335 13.09 -28.25 13.55
N ILE A 336 12.05 -28.75 12.86
CA ILE A 336 11.56 -28.12 11.63
C ILE A 336 10.83 -26.83 11.99
N ILE A 337 11.27 -25.74 11.34
CA ILE A 337 10.71 -24.40 11.48
C ILE A 337 10.29 -23.93 10.09
N ALA A 338 9.09 -23.37 9.96
CA ALA A 338 8.62 -22.80 8.70
C ALA A 338 8.75 -21.27 8.70
N ILE A 339 9.33 -20.72 7.63
CA ILE A 339 9.55 -19.28 7.48
C ILE A 339 8.94 -18.84 6.14
N THR A 340 8.19 -17.75 6.15
CA THR A 340 7.67 -17.07 4.94
C THR A 340 7.98 -15.58 5.00
N ALA A 341 7.89 -14.93 3.85
CA ALA A 341 7.99 -13.48 3.72
C ALA A 341 6.65 -12.90 3.23
N ALA A 342 5.74 -12.62 4.17
CA ALA A 342 4.39 -12.08 3.97
C ALA A 342 3.44 -12.92 3.10
N MET A 343 3.73 -14.20 2.86
CA MET A 343 2.98 -15.00 1.88
C MET A 343 2.56 -16.39 2.39
N PRO A 344 2.00 -16.55 3.62
CA PRO A 344 1.65 -17.86 4.14
C PRO A 344 0.68 -18.65 3.26
N GLU A 345 -0.34 -18.01 2.68
CA GLU A 345 -1.29 -18.66 1.77
C GLU A 345 -0.61 -19.05 0.46
N GLY A 346 0.13 -18.10 -0.13
CA GLY A 346 0.79 -18.28 -1.41
C GLY A 346 1.90 -19.34 -1.38
N THR A 347 2.54 -19.54 -0.23
CA THR A 347 3.59 -20.56 -0.03
C THR A 347 3.08 -21.82 0.67
N GLY A 348 1.78 -21.93 0.98
CA GLY A 348 1.20 -23.13 1.58
C GLY A 348 1.58 -23.36 3.05
N LEU A 349 1.92 -22.30 3.79
CA LEU A 349 2.29 -22.39 5.20
C LEU A 349 1.17 -22.00 6.17
N SER A 350 -0.01 -21.60 5.70
CA SER A 350 -1.14 -21.25 6.57
C SER A 350 -1.55 -22.38 7.52
N GLU A 351 -1.54 -23.64 7.07
CA GLU A 351 -1.84 -24.79 7.94
C GLU A 351 -0.73 -25.08 8.94
N PHE A 352 0.54 -24.93 8.53
CA PHE A 352 1.68 -25.05 9.44
C PHE A 352 1.59 -24.02 10.58
N ALA A 353 1.25 -22.76 10.24
CA ALA A 353 1.08 -21.69 11.21
C ALA A 353 0.00 -22.00 12.26
N LYS A 354 -1.10 -22.64 11.85
CA LYS A 354 -2.18 -23.05 12.77
C LYS A 354 -1.76 -24.23 13.66
N MET A 355 -1.07 -25.22 13.10
CA MET A 355 -0.69 -26.44 13.82
C MET A 355 0.52 -26.24 14.74
N TYR A 356 1.48 -25.42 14.33
CA TYR A 356 2.77 -25.22 14.98
C TYR A 356 3.15 -23.73 15.11
N PRO A 357 2.32 -22.91 15.81
CA PRO A 357 2.49 -21.45 15.84
C PRO A 357 3.87 -21.02 16.36
N GLU A 358 4.41 -21.69 17.38
CA GLU A 358 5.74 -21.39 17.96
C GLU A 358 6.92 -21.70 17.02
N ARG A 359 6.67 -22.41 15.93
CA ARG A 359 7.68 -22.82 14.93
C ARG A 359 7.41 -22.22 13.56
N PHE A 360 6.52 -21.23 13.48
CA PHE A 360 6.18 -20.51 12.27
C PHE A 360 6.58 -19.05 12.40
N PHE A 361 7.27 -18.53 11.39
CA PHE A 361 7.68 -17.13 11.34
C PHE A 361 7.31 -16.50 10.00
N ASP A 362 6.44 -15.49 10.05
CA ASP A 362 6.25 -14.55 8.95
C ASP A 362 7.07 -13.29 9.23
N VAL A 363 8.09 -13.06 8.41
CA VAL A 363 9.01 -11.93 8.59
C VAL A 363 8.56 -10.65 7.86
N GLY A 364 7.34 -10.64 7.29
CA GLY A 364 6.88 -9.55 6.42
C GLY A 364 7.59 -9.55 5.07
N MET A 365 7.50 -8.44 4.32
CA MET A 365 8.13 -8.32 2.99
C MET A 365 9.65 -8.12 3.09
N ALA A 366 10.35 -9.08 3.70
CA ALA A 366 11.76 -8.98 4.05
C ALA A 366 12.53 -10.28 3.72
N GLU A 367 12.63 -10.62 2.44
CA GLU A 367 13.24 -11.85 1.96
C GLU A 367 14.70 -12.03 2.41
N GLN A 368 15.50 -10.97 2.32
CA GLN A 368 16.88 -10.92 2.83
C GLN A 368 16.97 -11.26 4.34
N HIS A 369 15.99 -10.80 5.12
CA HIS A 369 15.89 -11.13 6.53
C HIS A 369 15.45 -12.58 6.73
N ALA A 370 14.47 -13.08 5.96
CA ALA A 370 13.99 -14.46 6.06
C ALA A 370 15.13 -15.48 5.92
N VAL A 371 15.98 -15.30 4.90
CA VAL A 371 17.11 -16.21 4.63
C VAL A 371 18.21 -16.09 5.68
N THR A 372 18.55 -14.87 6.10
CA THR A 372 19.58 -14.67 7.15
C THR A 372 19.10 -15.17 8.52
N PHE A 373 17.82 -14.96 8.83
CA PHE A 373 17.17 -15.47 10.04
C PHE A 373 17.18 -17.01 10.07
N ALA A 374 16.86 -17.65 8.94
CA ALA A 374 17.00 -19.09 8.78
C ALA A 374 18.45 -19.55 9.00
N ALA A 375 19.43 -18.86 8.42
CA ALA A 375 20.84 -19.19 8.65
C ALA A 375 21.21 -19.16 10.14
N GLY A 376 20.74 -18.14 10.88
CA GLY A 376 20.89 -18.05 12.33
C GLY A 376 20.31 -19.27 13.06
N LEU A 377 19.07 -19.64 12.76
CA LEU A 377 18.41 -20.83 13.32
C LEU A 377 19.19 -22.12 13.01
N SER A 378 19.67 -22.27 11.78
CA SER A 378 20.49 -23.42 11.39
C SER A 378 21.78 -23.53 12.20
N THR A 379 22.44 -22.41 12.53
CA THR A 379 23.65 -22.45 13.38
C THR A 379 23.37 -22.97 14.79
N GLN A 380 22.12 -22.88 15.25
CA GLN A 380 21.66 -23.36 16.57
C GLN A 380 21.06 -24.77 16.51
N GLY A 381 21.21 -25.48 15.38
CA GLY A 381 20.81 -26.87 15.24
C GLY A 381 19.34 -27.10 14.88
N PHE A 382 18.61 -26.05 14.48
CA PHE A 382 17.27 -26.16 13.90
C PHE A 382 17.33 -26.47 12.39
N LYS A 383 16.19 -26.88 11.82
CA LYS A 383 16.00 -27.21 10.40
C LYS A 383 14.99 -26.24 9.76
N PRO A 384 15.36 -24.97 9.54
CA PRO A 384 14.45 -24.00 8.95
C PRO A 384 14.18 -24.28 7.48
N VAL A 385 12.92 -24.11 7.07
CA VAL A 385 12.46 -24.17 5.69
C VAL A 385 11.91 -22.79 5.33
N VAL A 386 12.66 -22.06 4.49
CA VAL A 386 12.22 -20.78 3.94
C VAL A 386 11.38 -21.04 2.69
N ALA A 387 10.06 -20.93 2.81
CA ALA A 387 9.17 -21.02 1.66
C ALA A 387 9.07 -19.65 1.00
N ILE A 388 9.61 -19.54 -0.21
CA ILE A 388 9.75 -18.27 -0.93
C ILE A 388 9.63 -18.50 -2.45
N TYR A 389 9.06 -17.55 -3.17
CA TYR A 389 8.95 -17.65 -4.63
C TYR A 389 10.32 -17.40 -5.27
N SER A 390 10.60 -18.13 -6.36
CA SER A 390 11.85 -18.01 -7.11
C SER A 390 12.19 -16.58 -7.51
N THR A 391 11.20 -15.78 -7.92
CA THR A 391 11.42 -14.36 -8.28
C THR A 391 11.79 -13.50 -7.07
N PHE A 392 11.27 -13.79 -5.88
CA PHE A 392 11.56 -13.03 -4.66
C PHE A 392 12.86 -13.47 -3.99
N LEU A 393 13.28 -14.73 -4.19
CA LEU A 393 14.59 -15.20 -3.72
C LEU A 393 15.76 -14.38 -4.29
N GLN A 394 15.58 -13.74 -5.45
CA GLN A 394 16.58 -12.81 -6.02
C GLN A 394 16.90 -11.60 -5.11
N ARG A 395 16.09 -11.35 -4.08
CA ARG A 395 16.31 -10.29 -3.08
C ARG A 395 17.19 -10.72 -1.91
N ALA A 396 17.52 -12.00 -1.77
CA ALA A 396 18.19 -12.56 -0.59
C ALA A 396 19.55 -13.16 -0.91
#